data_AF-A0A1M4TVQ9-F1
#
_entry.id   AF-A0A1M4TVQ9-F1
#
_cell.length_a   1.000
_cell.length_b   1.000
_cell.length_c   1.000
_cell.angle_alpha   90.00
_cell.angle_beta   90.00
_cell.angle_gamma   90.00
#
_symmetry.space_group_name_H-M   'P 1'
#
loop_
_entity.id
_entity.type
_entity.pdbx_description
1 polymer ?
#
loop_
_entity_poly.entity_id
_entity_poly.type
_entity_poly.pdbx_seq_one_letter_code
_entity_poly.pdbx_strand_id
1 'polypeptide(L)'
;MKVHQRERVKLLTVTDGDTIVVNWHGKRERVRLLLIDSPEMNYSLKDSSPDPYAFEAKIFLENELLLAETIELEFDSQQRDNHGRLLAHLFADGKNVNLALLDEGLARYAFEFAEYKYSADYKEAERKAKEKKRNIWSRENYVTQRGFYNPQPKRIMRLR
;
A
#
# COMPACT_ATOMS: atom_id res chain seq x y z
N MET A 1 22.08 18.80 -0.87
CA MET A 1 20.90 17.95 -1.13
C MET A 1 21.30 16.51 -0.82
N LYS A 2 20.63 15.81 0.10
CA LYS A 2 20.83 14.36 0.25
C LYS A 2 20.25 13.73 -1.01
N VAL A 3 21.11 13.18 -1.86
CA VAL A 3 20.65 12.39 -3.01
C VAL A 3 19.96 11.17 -2.41
N HIS A 4 18.64 11.08 -2.56
CA HIS A 4 17.91 9.89 -2.16
C HIS A 4 18.20 8.82 -3.21
N GLN A 5 18.91 7.77 -2.80
CA GLN A 5 19.29 6.70 -3.70
C GLN A 5 18.09 5.77 -3.89
N ARG A 6 17.62 5.70 -5.13
CA ARG A 6 16.57 4.79 -5.57
C ARG A 6 17.19 3.59 -6.27
N GLU A 7 16.61 2.42 -6.06
CA GLU A 7 17.07 1.17 -6.69
C GLU A 7 16.00 0.66 -7.65
N ARG A 8 16.36 0.54 -8.93
CA ARG A 8 15.48 -0.06 -9.93
C ARG A 8 15.26 -1.55 -9.64
N VAL A 9 14.01 -1.99 -9.75
CA VAL A 9 13.59 -3.38 -9.56
C VAL A 9 12.69 -3.85 -10.69
N LYS A 10 12.52 -5.17 -10.81
CA LYS A 10 11.53 -5.75 -11.73
C LYS A 10 10.31 -6.21 -10.94
N LEU A 11 9.12 -5.72 -11.29
CA LEU A 11 7.87 -6.23 -10.72
C LEU A 11 7.68 -7.70 -11.08
N LEU A 12 7.24 -8.50 -10.10
CA LEU A 12 6.81 -9.88 -10.31
C LEU A 12 5.30 -10.03 -10.10
N THR A 13 4.74 -9.43 -9.05
CA THR A 13 3.30 -9.44 -8.79
C THR A 13 2.90 -8.37 -7.77
N VAL A 14 1.65 -7.91 -7.83
CA VAL A 14 1.02 -7.08 -6.79
C VAL A 14 0.14 -7.97 -5.94
N THR A 15 0.33 -7.94 -4.63
CA THR A 15 -0.44 -8.78 -3.68
C THR A 15 -1.74 -8.10 -3.29
N ASP A 16 -1.66 -6.85 -2.84
CA ASP A 16 -2.76 -6.01 -2.37
C ASP A 16 -2.37 -4.52 -2.61
N GLY A 17 -3.10 -3.56 -2.04
CA GLY A 17 -2.89 -2.13 -2.29
C GLY A 17 -1.62 -1.53 -1.67
N ASP A 18 -0.84 -2.29 -0.89
CA ASP A 18 0.38 -1.79 -0.26
C ASP A 18 1.53 -2.82 -0.19
N THR A 19 1.35 -3.98 -0.82
CA THR A 19 2.34 -5.05 -0.85
C THR A 19 2.57 -5.54 -2.26
N ILE A 20 3.83 -5.49 -2.69
CA ILE A 20 4.28 -6.01 -3.99
C ILE A 20 5.35 -7.09 -3.80
N VAL A 21 5.60 -7.84 -4.87
CA VAL A 21 6.72 -8.78 -4.98
C VAL A 21 7.56 -8.38 -6.17
N VAL A 22 8.87 -8.28 -5.95
CA VAL A 22 9.83 -7.84 -6.96
C VAL A 22 10.99 -8.82 -7.07
N ASN A 23 11.71 -8.75 -8.18
CA ASN A 23 13.07 -9.25 -8.26
C ASN A 23 14.02 -8.13 -7.83
N TRP A 24 14.69 -8.33 -6.70
CA TRP A 24 15.71 -7.44 -6.16
C TRP A 24 17.02 -8.22 -6.05
N HIS A 25 18.04 -7.78 -6.80
CA HIS A 25 19.35 -8.43 -6.88
C HIS A 25 19.28 -9.95 -7.17
N GLY A 26 18.39 -10.35 -8.07
CA GLY A 26 18.21 -11.75 -8.47
C GLY A 26 17.33 -12.58 -7.53
N LYS A 27 16.85 -12.00 -6.41
CA LYS A 27 16.01 -12.68 -5.41
C LYS A 27 14.57 -12.20 -5.47
N ARG A 28 13.64 -13.12 -5.24
CA ARG A 28 12.21 -12.81 -5.08
C ARG A 28 11.98 -12.23 -3.68
N GLU A 29 11.59 -10.96 -3.62
CA GLU A 29 11.43 -10.22 -2.36
C GLU A 29 10.02 -9.65 -2.24
N ARG A 30 9.45 -9.72 -1.05
CA ARG A 30 8.20 -9.02 -0.71
C ARG A 30 8.55 -7.62 -0.23
N VAL A 31 7.83 -6.62 -0.70
CA VAL A 31 8.00 -5.22 -0.32
C VAL A 31 6.69 -4.75 0.31
N ARG A 32 6.76 -4.23 1.54
CA ARG A 32 5.69 -3.48 2.18
C ARG A 32 5.93 -2.00 1.96
N LEU A 33 4.93 -1.31 1.42
CA LEU A 33 5.00 0.12 1.17
C LEU A 33 5.01 0.89 2.49
N LEU A 34 6.03 1.72 2.65
CA LEU A 34 6.23 2.51 3.87
C LEU A 34 5.12 3.54 4.05
N LEU A 35 4.76 3.72 5.33
CA LEU A 35 3.82 4.75 5.83
C LEU A 35 2.38 4.65 5.34
N ILE A 36 2.03 3.61 4.59
CA ILE A 36 0.67 3.41 4.09
C ILE A 36 0.12 2.05 4.50
N ASP A 37 -1.20 2.00 4.60
CA ASP A 37 -1.96 0.78 4.87
C ASP A 37 -3.22 0.78 4.01
N SER A 38 -3.44 -0.30 3.27
CA SER A 38 -4.53 -0.47 2.32
C SER A 38 -5.47 -1.59 2.76
N PRO A 39 -6.74 -1.59 2.34
CA PRO A 39 -7.64 -2.70 2.62
C PRO A 39 -7.11 -4.04 2.07
N GLU A 40 -7.28 -5.11 2.84
CA GLU A 40 -6.62 -6.39 2.57
C GLU A 40 -7.44 -7.27 1.63
N MET A 41 -6.73 -8.02 0.76
CA MET A 41 -7.35 -9.02 -0.10
C MET A 41 -7.77 -10.31 0.64
N ASN A 42 -7.28 -10.51 1.88
CA ASN A 42 -7.64 -11.61 2.77
C ASN A 42 -7.40 -13.04 2.24
N TYR A 43 -6.48 -13.24 1.27
CA TYR A 43 -6.23 -14.54 0.63
C TYR A 43 -5.93 -15.72 1.57
N SER A 44 -5.38 -15.46 2.77
CA SER A 44 -5.01 -16.48 3.75
C SER A 44 -6.16 -16.97 4.63
N LEU A 45 -7.30 -16.28 4.61
CA LEU A 45 -8.43 -16.58 5.47
C LEU A 45 -9.48 -17.36 4.68
N LYS A 46 -9.65 -18.64 5.03
CA LYS A 46 -10.70 -19.50 4.47
C LYS A 46 -12.07 -18.82 4.62
N ASP A 47 -12.83 -18.76 3.53
CA ASP A 47 -14.17 -18.16 3.45
C ASP A 47 -14.22 -16.66 3.80
N SER A 48 -13.14 -15.92 3.54
CA SER A 48 -13.12 -14.46 3.66
C SER A 48 -13.32 -13.77 2.30
N SER A 49 -14.04 -12.66 2.32
CA SER A 49 -14.08 -11.71 1.22
C SER A 49 -12.95 -10.69 1.38
N PRO A 50 -12.42 -10.12 0.30
CA PRO A 50 -11.60 -8.92 0.36
C PRO A 50 -12.30 -7.81 1.14
N ASP A 51 -11.52 -6.99 1.81
CA ASP A 51 -12.05 -5.80 2.44
C ASP A 51 -12.62 -4.82 1.39
N PRO A 52 -13.59 -3.97 1.76
CA PRO A 52 -14.03 -2.90 0.89
C PRO A 52 -12.87 -2.05 0.35
N TYR A 53 -12.86 -1.75 -0.96
CA TYR A 53 -11.78 -1.04 -1.65
C TYR A 53 -10.45 -1.79 -1.81
N ALA A 54 -10.34 -3.05 -1.35
CA ALA A 54 -9.10 -3.84 -1.51
C ALA A 54 -8.79 -4.10 -2.99
N PHE A 55 -9.81 -4.43 -3.78
CA PHE A 55 -9.65 -4.63 -5.22
C PHE A 55 -9.25 -3.34 -5.93
N GLU A 56 -9.91 -2.22 -5.59
CA GLU A 56 -9.66 -0.92 -6.17
C GLU A 56 -8.22 -0.45 -5.88
N ALA A 57 -7.76 -0.63 -4.63
CA ALA A 57 -6.38 -0.31 -4.24
C ALA A 57 -5.36 -1.19 -4.99
N LYS A 58 -5.61 -2.50 -5.08
CA LYS A 58 -4.76 -3.44 -5.82
C LYS A 58 -4.70 -3.10 -7.31
N ILE A 59 -5.84 -2.86 -7.95
CA ILE A 59 -5.94 -2.55 -9.39
C ILE A 59 -5.25 -1.22 -9.69
N PHE A 60 -5.44 -0.21 -8.84
CA PHE A 60 -4.73 1.06 -8.98
C PHE A 60 -3.22 0.85 -8.95
N LEU A 61 -2.71 0.11 -7.96
CA LEU A 61 -1.29 -0.20 -7.86
C LEU A 61 -0.78 -1.03 -9.06
N GLU A 62 -1.54 -2.02 -9.52
CA GLU A 62 -1.20 -2.78 -10.74
C GLU A 62 -1.11 -1.89 -11.96
N ASN A 63 -2.05 -0.98 -12.17
CA ASN A 63 -2.05 -0.09 -13.32
C ASN A 63 -0.86 0.88 -13.29
N GLU A 64 -0.57 1.48 -12.13
CA GLU A 64 0.57 2.38 -11.98
C GLU A 64 1.90 1.68 -12.29
N LEU A 65 2.02 0.37 -12.00
CA LEU A 65 3.28 -0.36 -12.17
C LEU A 65 3.39 -1.11 -13.51
N LEU A 66 2.30 -1.64 -14.06
CA LEU A 66 2.32 -2.36 -15.34
C LEU A 66 2.50 -1.41 -16.53
N LEU A 67 2.08 -0.15 -16.38
CA LEU A 67 2.25 0.87 -17.39
C LEU A 67 3.60 1.59 -17.29
N ALA A 68 4.35 1.38 -16.21
CA ALA A 68 5.60 2.08 -15.98
C ALA A 68 6.76 1.51 -16.78
N GLU A 69 7.60 2.38 -17.33
CA GLU A 69 8.89 1.98 -17.91
C GLU A 69 9.88 1.57 -16.83
N THR A 70 9.75 2.18 -15.65
CA THR A 70 10.71 2.10 -14.56
C THR A 70 9.99 1.96 -13.22
N ILE A 71 10.44 0.99 -12.42
CA ILE A 71 9.96 0.79 -11.05
C ILE A 71 11.16 0.84 -10.12
N GLU A 72 11.09 1.68 -9.10
CA GLU A 72 12.19 1.91 -8.18
C GLU A 72 11.73 1.87 -6.73
N LEU A 73 12.61 1.37 -5.86
CA LEU A 73 12.43 1.38 -4.42
C LEU A 73 13.34 2.43 -3.79
N GLU A 74 12.79 3.22 -2.87
CA GLU A 74 13.55 4.13 -2.03
C GLU A 74 13.41 3.73 -0.57
N PHE A 75 14.53 3.33 0.05
CA PHE A 75 14.56 2.87 1.42
C PHE A 75 14.72 4.02 2.42
N ASP A 76 14.25 3.80 3.64
CA ASP A 76 14.61 4.62 4.81
C ASP A 76 15.71 3.94 5.65
N SER A 77 15.93 4.39 6.88
CA SER A 77 16.97 3.86 7.78
C SER A 77 16.83 2.35 8.03
N GLN A 78 15.60 1.86 8.17
CA GLN A 78 15.29 0.45 8.32
C GLN A 78 14.85 -0.13 6.96
N GLN A 79 15.63 -1.07 6.43
CA GLN A 79 15.33 -1.71 5.15
C GLN A 79 14.32 -2.87 5.26
N ARG A 80 14.19 -3.51 6.43
CA ARG A 80 13.32 -4.68 6.61
C ARG A 80 12.54 -4.65 7.92
N ASP A 81 11.34 -5.21 7.88
CA ASP A 81 10.55 -5.49 9.08
C ASP A 81 10.91 -6.85 9.71
N ASN A 82 10.29 -7.15 10.86
CA ASN A 82 10.50 -8.39 11.60
C ASN A 82 10.03 -9.65 10.86
N HIS A 83 9.26 -9.52 9.78
CA HIS A 83 8.82 -10.62 8.92
C HIS A 83 9.74 -10.80 7.71
N GLY A 84 10.82 -10.01 7.62
CA GLY A 84 11.78 -10.05 6.53
C GLY A 84 11.30 -9.34 5.26
N ARG A 85 10.19 -8.61 5.26
CA ARG A 85 9.75 -7.83 4.09
C ARG A 85 10.65 -6.60 3.93
N LEU A 86 10.97 -6.25 2.69
CA LEU A 86 11.57 -4.96 2.38
C LEU A 86 10.60 -3.83 2.73
N LEU A 87 11.12 -2.73 3.25
CA LEU A 87 10.36 -1.52 3.60
C LEU A 87 10.82 -0.37 2.69
N ALA A 88 9.95 0.07 1.78
CA ALA A 88 10.32 1.10 0.80
C ALA A 88 9.16 2.03 0.45
N HIS A 89 9.52 3.24 0.02
CA HIS A 89 8.66 4.05 -0.83
C HIS A 89 8.82 3.58 -2.28
N LEU A 90 7.70 3.46 -2.98
CA LEU A 90 7.65 2.96 -4.34
C LEU A 90 7.54 4.11 -5.32
N PHE A 91 8.34 4.05 -6.37
CA PHE A 91 8.32 4.99 -7.47
C PHE A 91 8.07 4.27 -8.79
N ALA A 92 7.23 4.86 -9.62
CA ALA A 92 6.94 4.43 -10.99
C ALA A 92 7.18 5.63 -11.90
N ASP A 93 8.15 5.54 -12.82
CA ASP A 93 8.55 6.66 -13.70
C ASP A 93 8.80 7.98 -12.95
N GLY A 94 9.44 7.88 -11.80
CA GLY A 94 9.76 9.00 -10.91
C GLY A 94 8.59 9.52 -10.06
N LYS A 95 7.36 9.04 -10.28
CA LYS A 95 6.17 9.37 -9.48
C LYS A 95 6.13 8.54 -8.20
N ASN A 96 5.90 9.18 -7.05
CA ASN A 96 5.71 8.49 -5.77
C ASN A 96 4.33 7.80 -5.73
N VAL A 97 4.32 6.47 -5.76
CA VAL A 97 3.10 5.67 -5.81
C VAL A 97 2.40 5.61 -4.45
N ASN A 98 3.15 5.62 -3.35
CA ASN A 98 2.58 5.68 -1.99
C ASN A 98 1.73 6.96 -1.82
N LEU A 99 2.26 8.10 -2.27
CA LEU A 99 1.56 9.39 -2.26
C LEU A 99 0.28 9.33 -3.10
N ALA A 100 0.36 8.72 -4.29
CA ALA A 100 -0.78 8.61 -5.19
C ALA A 100 -1.91 7.75 -4.60
N LEU A 101 -1.59 6.63 -3.95
CA LEU A 101 -2.56 5.79 -3.23
C LEU A 101 -3.27 6.57 -2.11
N LEU A 102 -2.55 7.43 -1.39
CA LEU A 102 -3.13 8.29 -0.35
C LEU A 102 -4.04 9.38 -0.94
N ASP A 103 -3.63 10.06 -2.00
CA ASP A 103 -4.41 11.13 -2.63
C ASP A 103 -5.71 10.60 -3.26
N GLU A 104 -5.67 9.37 -3.79
CA GLU A 104 -6.87 8.66 -4.26
C GLU A 104 -7.72 8.07 -3.13
N GLY A 105 -7.27 8.13 -1.87
CA GLY A 105 -7.99 7.54 -0.74
C GLY A 105 -8.10 6.02 -0.84
N LEU A 106 -7.12 5.35 -1.44
CA LEU A 106 -7.03 3.89 -1.54
C LEU A 106 -6.12 3.30 -0.46
N ALA A 107 -5.42 4.14 0.28
CA ALA A 107 -4.69 3.80 1.49
C ALA A 107 -4.90 4.88 2.57
N ARG A 108 -4.66 4.51 3.83
CA ARG A 108 -4.53 5.44 4.96
C ARG A 108 -3.05 5.65 5.29
N TYR A 109 -2.73 6.78 5.92
CA TYR A 109 -1.43 6.97 6.54
C TYR A 109 -1.31 6.06 7.77
N ALA A 110 -0.20 5.36 7.91
CA ALA A 110 -0.01 4.37 8.95
C ALA A 110 1.44 4.32 9.46
N PHE A 111 1.60 4.03 10.75
CA PHE A 111 2.84 3.65 11.44
C PHE A 111 4.07 4.54 11.17
N GLU A 112 4.36 5.43 12.11
CA GLU A 112 5.57 6.24 12.14
C GLU A 112 6.32 5.96 13.44
N PHE A 113 7.38 5.16 13.38
CA PHE A 113 8.24 4.83 14.53
C PHE A 113 9.54 5.66 14.59
N ALA A 114 9.78 6.49 13.59
CA ALA A 114 10.96 7.33 13.41
C ALA A 114 10.60 8.49 12.45
N GLU A 115 11.58 9.34 12.14
CA GLU A 115 11.45 10.29 11.02
C GLU A 115 11.62 9.55 9.69
N TYR A 116 10.57 9.55 8.87
CA TYR A 116 10.58 8.97 7.53
C TYR A 116 10.52 10.04 6.45
N LYS A 117 10.96 9.69 5.24
CA LYS A 117 10.77 10.58 4.08
C LYS A 117 9.29 10.71 3.77
N TYR A 118 8.91 11.88 3.23
CA TYR A 118 7.58 12.18 2.72
C TYR A 118 6.44 12.16 3.76
N SER A 119 6.70 11.97 5.07
CA SER A 119 5.65 11.93 6.11
C SER A 119 4.70 13.14 6.04
N ALA A 120 5.23 14.34 5.81
CA ALA A 120 4.43 15.56 5.69
C ALA A 120 3.52 15.53 4.44
N ASP A 121 4.07 15.15 3.29
CA ASP A 121 3.32 15.06 2.03
C ASP A 121 2.21 14.00 2.11
N TYR A 122 2.50 12.86 2.75
CA TYR A 122 1.55 11.77 2.91
C TYR A 122 0.39 12.15 3.85
N LYS A 123 0.68 12.80 4.97
CA LYS A 123 -0.35 13.34 5.88
C LYS A 123 -1.25 14.34 5.17
N GLU A 124 -0.67 15.20 4.34
CA GLU A 124 -1.40 16.19 3.57
C GLU A 124 -2.27 15.56 2.47
N ALA A 125 -1.75 14.54 1.75
CA ALA A 125 -2.54 13.78 0.78
C ALA A 125 -3.72 13.06 1.43
N GLU A 126 -3.49 12.40 2.57
CA GLU A 126 -4.57 11.75 3.32
C GLU A 126 -5.64 12.76 3.77
N ARG A 127 -5.22 13.94 4.27
CA ARG A 127 -6.15 15.02 4.66
C ARG A 127 -7.03 15.45 3.49
N LYS A 128 -6.46 15.65 2.30
CA LYS A 128 -7.22 16.02 1.09
C LYS A 128 -8.19 14.92 0.66
N ALA A 129 -7.78 13.65 0.72
CA ALA A 129 -8.63 12.52 0.37
C ALA A 129 -9.83 12.38 1.34
N LYS A 130 -9.60 12.62 2.64
CA LYS A 130 -10.64 12.68 3.68
C LYS A 130 -11.66 13.77 3.40
N GLU A 131 -11.22 15.00 3.12
CA GLU A 131 -12.10 16.14 2.83
C GLU A 131 -12.98 15.91 1.60
N LYS A 132 -12.41 15.27 0.58
CA LYS A 132 -13.13 14.90 -0.64
C LYS A 132 -13.94 13.61 -0.51
N LYS A 133 -13.91 12.93 0.64
CA LYS A 133 -14.58 11.64 0.89
C LYS A 133 -14.25 10.60 -0.20
N ARG A 134 -12.99 10.50 -0.63
CA ARG A 134 -12.58 9.55 -1.67
C ARG A 134 -12.51 8.12 -1.13
N ASN A 135 -13.03 7.17 -1.91
CA ASN A 135 -12.85 5.72 -1.71
C ASN A 135 -13.03 5.29 -0.24
N ILE A 136 -11.96 4.87 0.46
CA ILE A 136 -12.06 4.39 1.85
C ILE A 136 -12.69 5.43 2.78
N TRP A 137 -12.52 6.73 2.47
CA TRP A 137 -13.05 7.87 3.24
C TRP A 137 -14.49 8.23 2.90
N SER A 138 -15.10 7.59 1.89
CA SER A 138 -16.53 7.74 1.59
C SER A 138 -17.42 6.96 2.56
N ARG A 139 -16.84 6.00 3.29
CA ARG A 139 -17.56 5.13 4.23
C ARG A 139 -17.32 5.56 5.66
N GLU A 140 -18.41 5.90 6.34
CA GLU A 140 -18.37 6.27 7.74
C GLU A 140 -17.90 5.09 8.61
N ASN A 141 -17.03 5.37 9.59
CA ASN A 141 -16.47 4.41 10.54
C ASN A 141 -15.71 3.22 9.91
N TYR A 142 -15.37 3.29 8.62
CA TYR A 142 -14.64 2.22 7.94
C TYR A 142 -13.15 2.25 8.25
N VAL A 143 -12.51 3.43 8.20
CA VAL A 143 -11.09 3.57 8.51
C VAL A 143 -10.91 3.95 9.98
N THR A 144 -10.01 3.25 10.67
CA THR A 144 -9.69 3.44 12.09
C THR A 144 -8.19 3.65 12.28
N GLN A 145 -7.77 4.04 13.49
CA GLN A 145 -6.34 4.11 13.83
C GLN A 145 -5.63 2.75 13.73
N ARG A 146 -6.37 1.64 13.79
CA ARG A 146 -5.83 0.27 13.82
C ARG A 146 -5.98 -0.48 12.49
N GLY A 147 -6.46 0.17 11.43
CA GLY A 147 -6.77 -0.47 10.15
C GLY A 147 -8.23 -0.26 9.76
N PHE A 148 -8.83 -1.27 9.14
CA PHE A 148 -10.17 -1.17 8.54
C PHE A 148 -11.20 -1.98 9.33
N TYR A 149 -12.35 -1.37 9.62
CA TYR A 149 -13.46 -2.01 10.30
C TYR A 149 -14.49 -2.51 9.28
N ASN A 150 -14.71 -3.82 9.23
CA ASN A 150 -15.76 -4.42 8.41
C ASN A 150 -16.80 -5.11 9.32
N PRO A 151 -17.99 -4.52 9.53
CA PRO A 151 -19.02 -5.08 10.42
C PRO A 151 -19.70 -6.34 9.87
N GLN A 152 -19.47 -6.73 8.61
CA GLN A 152 -20.13 -7.92 8.05
C GLN A 152 -19.59 -9.19 8.72
N PRO A 153 -20.43 -10.03 9.35
CA PRO A 153 -19.98 -11.35 9.79
C PRO A 153 -19.54 -12.14 8.56
N LYS A 154 -18.36 -12.79 8.64
CA LYS A 154 -17.87 -13.72 7.62
C LYS A 154 -18.98 -14.75 7.35
N ARG A 155 -19.71 -14.56 6.24
CA ARG A 155 -20.89 -15.36 5.94
C ARG A 155 -20.41 -16.76 5.58
N ILE A 156 -20.57 -17.71 6.51
CA ILE A 156 -20.35 -19.13 6.28
C ILE A 156 -21.27 -19.55 5.13
N MET A 157 -20.76 -19.63 3.91
CA MET A 157 -21.47 -20.33 2.85
C MET A 157 -21.40 -21.83 3.15
N ARG A 158 -22.38 -22.34 3.89
CA ARG A 158 -22.73 -23.76 3.78
C ARG A 158 -23.33 -23.96 2.39
N LEU A 159 -22.53 -24.46 1.46
CA LEU A 159 -23.05 -25.09 0.25
C LEU A 159 -23.98 -26.24 0.69
N ARG A 160 -25.22 -26.19 0.21
CA ARG A 160 -26.16 -27.31 0.28
C ARG A 160 -25.87 -28.28 -0.85
#